data_AF-A0A935HV89-F1
#
_entry.id   AF-A0A935HV89-F1
#
_cell.length_a   1.000
_cell.length_b   1.000
_cell.length_c   1.000
_cell.angle_alpha   90.00
_cell.angle_beta   90.00
_cell.angle_gamma   90.00
#
_symmetry.space_group_name_H-M   'P 1'
#
loop_
_entity.id
_entity.type
_entity.pdbx_description
1 polymer ?
#
loop_
_entity_poly.entity_id
_entity_poly.type
_entity_poly.pdbx_seq_one_letter_code
_entity_poly.pdbx_strand_id
1 'polypeptide(L)'
;MKKTIIKIYALIFAAVLFFAVNNSFSANVDLYNNAVFTGGYASLDLALAQVGVAPNTGAVQVRINTGHALTTSATIGNSNFISCKIFPTAVITLTTAHNAGLIILNGADNVTIDGRLDGTDVYMNGNSLTLTCTNTGTGVRCVQVQNGSQNTTIRNVNCNVPVIVTAVGGGRCINIGQSTTIAQGGQDNAVVKYCNMSGGDRTFQTFGSAGFNANINQTIFGNKVRNSSSLGIFIGSDVLNVTCDSNEIYDDTPVYKGGASGTSSRSIGMQAIGTVIIQNNRIHNIADNGTRATAISLQGIISIPSDQQLLWQHL
;
A
#
# COMPACT_ATOMS: atom_id res chain seq x y z
N MET A 1 13.59 -56.65 29.23
CA MET A 1 13.08 -56.30 27.88
C MET A 1 11.75 -55.53 27.91
N LYS A 2 10.65 -56.04 28.51
CA LYS A 2 9.33 -55.35 28.48
C LYS A 2 9.34 -53.89 28.97
N LYS A 3 10.05 -53.58 30.06
CA LYS A 3 10.15 -52.20 30.60
C LYS A 3 10.87 -51.21 29.67
N THR A 4 11.81 -51.68 28.85
CA THR A 4 12.58 -50.82 27.93
C THR A 4 11.75 -50.47 26.69
N ILE A 5 10.97 -51.43 26.19
CA ILE A 5 10.10 -51.26 25.03
C ILE A 5 8.99 -50.22 25.32
N ILE A 6 8.39 -50.26 26.51
CA ILE A 6 7.35 -49.29 26.92
C ILE A 6 7.89 -47.84 26.96
N LYS A 7 9.14 -47.65 27.39
CA LYS A 7 9.77 -46.32 27.44
C LYS A 7 10.03 -45.75 26.05
N ILE A 8 10.43 -46.58 25.09
CA ILE A 8 10.68 -46.16 23.70
C ILE A 8 9.36 -45.71 23.04
N TYR A 9 8.27 -46.48 23.21
CA TYR A 9 6.97 -46.10 22.67
C TYR A 9 6.43 -44.81 23.29
N ALA A 10 6.59 -44.60 24.59
CA ALA A 10 6.19 -43.37 25.25
C ALA A 10 6.97 -42.15 24.71
N LEU A 11 8.26 -42.31 24.43
CA LEU A 11 9.09 -41.23 23.88
C LEU A 11 8.71 -40.88 22.43
N ILE A 12 8.47 -41.89 21.59
CA ILE A 12 8.02 -41.70 20.21
C ILE A 12 6.63 -41.06 20.18
N PHE A 13 5.70 -41.52 21.03
CA PHE A 13 4.37 -40.94 21.13
C PHE A 13 4.42 -39.48 21.59
N ALA A 14 5.24 -39.17 22.60
CA ALA A 14 5.44 -37.80 23.06
C ALA A 14 6.05 -36.93 21.95
N ALA A 15 7.03 -37.42 21.20
CA ALA A 15 7.61 -36.69 20.07
C ALA A 15 6.58 -36.44 18.96
N VAL A 16 5.83 -37.45 18.52
CA VAL A 16 4.79 -37.31 17.50
C VAL A 16 3.68 -36.36 17.95
N LEU A 17 3.26 -36.44 19.21
CA LEU A 17 2.29 -35.52 19.78
C LEU A 17 2.83 -34.08 19.82
N PHE A 18 4.09 -33.89 20.23
CA PHE A 18 4.74 -32.58 20.24
C PHE A 18 4.86 -32.00 18.81
N PHE A 19 5.18 -32.84 17.81
CA PHE A 19 5.21 -32.43 16.40
C PHE A 19 3.81 -32.13 15.85
N ALA A 20 2.78 -32.87 16.25
CA ALA A 20 1.40 -32.61 15.80
C ALA A 20 0.82 -31.32 16.40
N VAL A 21 1.11 -31.04 17.67
CA VAL A 21 0.60 -29.86 18.39
C VAL A 21 1.35 -28.58 17.96
N ASN A 22 2.65 -28.67 17.62
CA ASN A 22 3.39 -27.51 17.09
C ASN A 22 3.05 -27.17 15.63
N ASN A 23 2.48 -28.10 14.86
CA ASN A 23 2.06 -27.87 13.48
C ASN A 23 0.58 -27.49 13.33
N SER A 24 -0.17 -27.41 14.42
CA SER A 24 -1.56 -26.95 14.42
C SER A 24 -1.62 -25.46 14.77
N PHE A 25 -1.01 -24.62 13.93
CA PHE A 25 -1.30 -23.18 13.95
C PHE A 25 -2.50 -22.89 13.04
N SER A 26 -3.36 -21.96 13.45
CA SER A 26 -4.39 -21.44 12.53
C SER A 26 -3.68 -20.63 11.45
N ALA A 27 -3.80 -21.04 10.19
CA ALA A 27 -3.26 -20.27 9.08
C ALA A 27 -3.97 -18.93 8.99
N ASN A 28 -3.20 -17.85 9.11
CA ASN A 28 -3.73 -16.49 8.99
C ASN A 28 -3.88 -16.09 7.51
N VAL A 29 -3.14 -16.76 6.61
CA VAL A 29 -3.15 -16.51 5.17
C VAL A 29 -3.07 -17.82 4.42
N ASP A 30 -3.93 -18.00 3.41
CA ASP A 30 -3.87 -19.14 2.49
C ASP A 30 -3.41 -18.70 1.11
N LEU A 31 -2.67 -19.58 0.45
CA LEU A 31 -2.21 -19.41 -0.92
C LEU A 31 -2.89 -20.43 -1.82
N TYR A 32 -3.37 -19.96 -2.97
CA TYR A 32 -3.91 -20.80 -4.03
C TYR A 32 -3.19 -20.49 -5.33
N ASN A 33 -3.00 -21.50 -6.17
CA ASN A 33 -2.50 -21.37 -7.53
C ASN A 33 -3.49 -22.04 -8.49
N ASN A 34 -4.02 -21.28 -9.47
CA ASN A 34 -5.06 -21.76 -10.37
C ASN A 34 -6.26 -22.39 -9.63
N ALA A 35 -6.70 -21.72 -8.55
CA ALA A 35 -7.76 -22.17 -7.64
C ALA A 35 -7.48 -23.46 -6.85
N VAL A 36 -6.26 -24.02 -6.92
CA VAL A 36 -5.83 -25.15 -6.08
C VAL A 36 -5.10 -24.61 -4.85
N PHE A 37 -5.49 -25.08 -3.66
CA PHE A 37 -4.80 -24.72 -2.41
C PHE A 37 -3.36 -25.22 -2.43
N THR A 38 -2.39 -24.33 -2.19
CA THR A 38 -0.96 -24.67 -2.20
C THR A 38 -0.32 -24.59 -0.80
N GLY A 39 -0.91 -23.88 0.15
CA GLY A 39 -0.46 -23.88 1.54
C GLY A 39 -1.10 -22.80 2.40
N GLY A 40 -1.02 -23.01 3.72
CA GLY A 40 -1.41 -22.05 4.75
C GLY A 40 -0.18 -21.49 5.47
N TYR A 41 -0.22 -20.20 5.81
CA TYR A 41 0.89 -19.44 6.36
C TYR A 41 0.48 -18.71 7.63
N ALA A 42 1.41 -18.60 8.57
CA ALA A 42 1.19 -17.92 9.84
C ALA A 42 1.08 -16.39 9.69
N SER A 43 1.55 -15.81 8.59
CA SER A 43 1.51 -14.37 8.34
C SER A 43 1.58 -14.03 6.85
N LEU A 44 1.21 -12.79 6.51
CA LEU A 44 1.21 -12.29 5.15
C LEU A 44 2.62 -12.21 4.56
N ASP A 45 3.64 -11.86 5.34
CA ASP A 45 5.02 -11.79 4.87
C ASP A 45 5.57 -13.16 4.44
N LEU A 46 5.25 -14.22 5.19
CA LEU A 46 5.59 -15.58 4.81
C LEU A 46 4.87 -16.02 3.54
N ALA A 47 3.59 -15.68 3.39
CA ALA A 47 2.80 -16.02 2.21
C ALA A 47 3.29 -15.28 0.95
N LEU A 48 3.54 -13.97 1.03
CA LEU A 48 3.98 -13.17 -0.12
C LEU A 48 5.38 -13.56 -0.59
N ALA A 49 6.26 -14.03 0.31
CA ALA A 49 7.56 -14.56 -0.06
C ALA A 49 7.49 -15.81 -0.96
N GLN A 50 6.36 -16.52 -0.98
CA GLN A 50 6.14 -17.71 -1.84
C GLN A 50 5.45 -17.37 -3.17
N VAL A 51 5.00 -16.13 -3.37
CA VAL A 51 4.40 -15.70 -4.64
C VAL A 51 5.48 -15.63 -5.71
N GLY A 52 5.23 -16.28 -6.86
CA GLY A 52 6.20 -16.37 -7.95
C GLY A 52 7.39 -17.30 -7.66
N VAL A 53 7.35 -18.03 -6.55
CA VAL A 53 8.23 -19.18 -6.29
C VAL A 53 7.51 -20.45 -6.73
N ALA A 54 8.18 -21.35 -7.44
CA ALA A 54 7.59 -22.62 -7.85
C ALA A 54 7.01 -23.37 -6.64
N PRO A 55 5.77 -23.90 -6.71
CA PRO A 55 4.96 -24.09 -7.91
C PRO A 55 4.00 -22.93 -8.26
N ASN A 56 4.05 -21.79 -7.55
CA ASN A 56 3.07 -20.69 -7.64
C ASN A 56 3.32 -19.76 -8.85
N THR A 57 3.28 -20.30 -10.06
CA THR A 57 3.55 -19.57 -11.32
C THR A 57 2.31 -19.28 -12.17
N GLY A 58 1.12 -19.66 -11.70
CA GLY A 58 -0.15 -19.46 -12.41
C GLY A 58 -0.89 -18.20 -11.96
N ALA A 59 -2.22 -18.28 -11.91
CA ALA A 59 -3.06 -17.26 -11.27
C ALA A 59 -3.08 -17.50 -9.75
N VAL A 60 -2.30 -16.70 -9.03
CA VAL A 60 -2.11 -16.82 -7.59
C VAL A 60 -3.17 -16.02 -6.83
N GLN A 61 -3.74 -16.61 -5.78
CA GLN A 61 -4.61 -15.92 -4.83
C GLN A 61 -4.01 -16.01 -3.44
N VAL A 62 -3.89 -14.86 -2.78
CA VAL A 62 -3.49 -14.72 -1.39
C VAL A 62 -4.73 -14.32 -0.60
N ARG A 63 -5.26 -15.27 0.18
CA ARG A 63 -6.47 -15.09 0.99
C ARG A 63 -6.08 -14.80 2.42
N ILE A 64 -6.40 -13.62 2.92
CA ILE A 64 -6.11 -13.24 4.30
C ILE A 64 -7.31 -13.66 5.13
N ASN A 65 -7.12 -14.59 6.06
CA ASN A 65 -8.19 -15.20 6.85
C ASN A 65 -8.43 -14.47 8.16
N THR A 66 -7.38 -13.90 8.74
CA THR A 66 -7.42 -13.26 10.05
C THR A 66 -6.48 -12.05 10.11
N GLY A 67 -6.85 -11.08 10.95
CA GLY A 67 -5.98 -9.96 11.28
C GLY A 67 -4.79 -10.40 12.12
N HIS A 68 -3.63 -9.81 11.83
CA HIS A 68 -2.38 -10.09 12.55
C HIS A 68 -1.41 -8.91 12.40
N ALA A 69 -0.42 -8.87 13.28
CA ALA A 69 0.70 -7.94 13.18
C ALA A 69 1.79 -8.54 12.30
N LEU A 70 2.34 -7.76 11.38
CA LEU A 70 3.50 -8.14 10.59
C LEU A 70 4.78 -7.77 11.36
N THR A 71 5.73 -8.71 11.40
CA THR A 71 7.05 -8.54 12.02
C THR A 71 8.13 -8.15 11.01
N THR A 72 7.81 -8.20 9.71
CA THR A 72 8.63 -7.69 8.60
C THR A 72 7.74 -7.15 7.47
N SER A 73 8.32 -6.58 6.42
CA SER A 73 7.57 -6.18 5.22
C SER A 73 7.12 -7.40 4.40
N ALA A 74 5.82 -7.50 4.11
CA ALA A 74 5.32 -8.53 3.20
C ALA A 74 5.64 -8.14 1.76
N THR A 75 6.56 -8.86 1.13
CA THR A 75 7.16 -8.46 -0.15
C THR A 75 6.92 -9.51 -1.22
N ILE A 76 6.48 -9.07 -2.41
CA ILE A 76 6.57 -9.85 -3.65
C ILE A 76 7.73 -9.27 -4.45
N GLY A 77 8.75 -10.08 -4.74
CA GLY A 77 10.02 -9.64 -5.33
C GLY A 77 10.28 -10.08 -6.76
N ASN A 78 9.30 -10.67 -7.44
CA ASN A 78 9.44 -11.16 -8.82
C ASN A 78 8.06 -11.22 -9.52
N SER A 79 8.06 -11.43 -10.83
CA SER A 79 6.85 -11.56 -11.69
C SER A 79 6.69 -12.96 -12.30
N ASN A 80 7.18 -14.02 -11.66
CA ASN A 80 7.15 -15.38 -12.24
C ASN A 80 5.76 -16.05 -12.14
N PHE A 81 4.69 -15.26 -12.19
CA PHE A 81 3.30 -15.70 -12.12
C PHE A 81 2.45 -14.96 -13.16
N ILE A 82 1.28 -15.50 -13.51
CA ILE A 82 0.39 -14.88 -14.50
C ILE A 82 -0.30 -13.65 -13.90
N SER A 83 -0.87 -13.82 -12.69
CA SER A 83 -1.47 -12.73 -11.91
C SER A 83 -1.44 -13.08 -10.43
N CYS A 84 -1.47 -12.08 -9.56
CA CYS A 84 -1.59 -12.26 -8.13
C CYS A 84 -2.72 -11.40 -7.59
N LYS A 85 -3.66 -12.00 -6.86
CA LYS A 85 -4.74 -11.29 -6.19
C LYS A 85 -4.64 -11.47 -4.68
N ILE A 86 -4.50 -10.38 -3.95
CA ILE A 86 -4.44 -10.34 -2.48
C ILE A 86 -5.75 -9.77 -1.97
N PHE A 87 -6.47 -10.50 -1.11
CA PHE A 87 -7.77 -10.07 -0.60
C PHE A 87 -8.13 -10.69 0.76
N PRO A 88 -8.99 -10.03 1.55
CA PRO A 88 -9.47 -10.56 2.83
C PRO A 88 -10.68 -11.51 2.65
N THR A 89 -10.81 -12.52 3.52
CA THR A 89 -12.00 -13.42 3.61
C THR A 89 -12.91 -13.10 4.80
N ALA A 90 -12.55 -12.06 5.58
CA ALA A 90 -13.34 -11.47 6.65
C ALA A 90 -13.04 -9.96 6.73
N VAL A 91 -13.69 -9.23 7.64
CA VAL A 91 -13.24 -7.87 7.97
C VAL A 91 -11.93 -7.97 8.76
N ILE A 92 -10.83 -7.49 8.18
CA ILE A 92 -9.47 -7.76 8.65
C ILE A 92 -8.70 -6.46 8.83
N THR A 93 -7.93 -6.40 9.92
CA THR A 93 -6.91 -5.37 10.13
C THR A 93 -5.53 -6.02 10.20
N LEU A 94 -4.61 -5.56 9.37
CA LEU A 94 -3.19 -5.87 9.43
C LEU A 94 -2.45 -4.67 10.03
N THR A 95 -1.57 -4.94 10.99
CA THR A 95 -0.81 -3.89 11.68
C THR A 95 0.69 -4.06 11.49
N THR A 96 1.42 -2.96 11.51
CA THR A 96 2.90 -2.98 11.52
C THR A 96 3.46 -1.84 12.36
N ALA A 97 4.61 -2.08 12.97
CA ALA A 97 5.42 -1.07 13.66
C ALA A 97 6.78 -0.87 12.98
N HIS A 98 6.99 -1.39 11.77
CA HIS A 98 8.25 -1.24 11.03
C HIS A 98 8.34 0.10 10.33
N ASN A 99 9.56 0.64 10.23
CA ASN A 99 9.85 1.83 9.45
C ASN A 99 10.06 1.50 7.95
N ALA A 100 9.07 0.81 7.36
CA ALA A 100 9.09 0.32 5.99
C ALA A 100 7.66 0.20 5.43
N GLY A 101 7.53 -0.30 4.19
CA GLY A 101 6.22 -0.66 3.63
C GLY A 101 5.65 -1.92 4.28
N LEU A 102 4.35 -1.93 4.61
CA LEU A 102 3.65 -3.12 5.10
C LEU A 102 3.56 -4.17 3.99
N ILE A 103 3.06 -3.77 2.81
CA ILE A 103 3.12 -4.55 1.57
C ILE A 103 4.06 -3.86 0.59
N ILE A 104 4.99 -4.61 0.01
CA ILE A 104 5.94 -4.13 -1.00
C ILE A 104 5.80 -4.96 -2.27
N LEU A 105 5.46 -4.29 -3.37
CA LEU A 105 5.49 -4.82 -4.73
C LEU A 105 6.78 -4.34 -5.38
N ASN A 106 7.75 -5.25 -5.49
CA ASN A 106 9.12 -4.96 -5.83
C ASN A 106 9.50 -5.63 -7.15
N GLY A 107 9.21 -4.96 -8.27
CA GLY A 107 9.29 -5.56 -9.59
C GLY A 107 8.31 -6.71 -9.77
N ALA A 108 7.11 -6.57 -9.21
CA ALA A 108 6.06 -7.59 -9.26
C ALA A 108 4.90 -7.10 -10.14
N ASP A 109 4.68 -7.77 -11.25
CA ASP A 109 3.69 -7.39 -12.26
C ASP A 109 2.33 -8.05 -12.02
N ASN A 110 1.27 -7.48 -12.57
CA ASN A 110 -0.08 -8.06 -12.58
C ASN A 110 -0.63 -8.38 -11.16
N VAL A 111 -0.30 -7.53 -10.19
CA VAL A 111 -0.75 -7.66 -8.80
C VAL A 111 -1.98 -6.81 -8.56
N THR A 112 -3.02 -7.42 -7.99
CA THR A 112 -4.21 -6.73 -7.49
C THR A 112 -4.31 -6.90 -5.97
N ILE A 113 -4.26 -5.79 -5.23
CA ILE A 113 -4.68 -5.74 -3.82
C ILE A 113 -6.13 -5.28 -3.80
N ASP A 114 -7.04 -6.17 -3.42
CA ASP A 114 -8.48 -5.94 -3.41
C ASP A 114 -9.00 -6.02 -1.98
N GLY A 115 -9.32 -4.86 -1.40
CA GLY A 115 -9.78 -4.80 -0.02
C GLY A 115 -11.24 -5.19 0.20
N ARG A 116 -11.99 -5.60 -0.83
CA ARG A 116 -13.36 -6.11 -0.67
C ARG A 116 -13.34 -7.53 -0.13
N LEU A 117 -14.41 -7.90 0.59
CA LEU A 117 -14.61 -9.27 1.06
C LEU A 117 -14.58 -10.26 -0.11
N ASP A 118 -13.73 -11.29 0.00
CA ASP A 118 -13.44 -12.31 -1.02
C ASP A 118 -12.94 -11.74 -2.37
N GLY A 119 -12.54 -10.46 -2.38
CA GLY A 119 -12.18 -9.72 -3.58
C GLY A 119 -13.29 -9.66 -4.64
N THR A 120 -14.55 -9.79 -4.25
CA THR A 120 -15.69 -9.85 -5.17
C THR A 120 -16.35 -8.49 -5.38
N ASP A 121 -16.91 -8.27 -6.58
CA ASP A 121 -17.71 -7.07 -6.90
C ASP A 121 -19.17 -7.26 -6.51
N VAL A 122 -19.41 -7.27 -5.20
CA VAL A 122 -20.76 -7.30 -4.66
C VAL A 122 -21.14 -5.89 -4.23
N TYR A 123 -22.30 -5.43 -4.69
CA TYR A 123 -22.89 -4.17 -4.26
C TYR A 123 -22.95 -4.13 -2.72
N MET A 124 -22.44 -3.06 -2.10
CA MET A 124 -22.27 -2.88 -0.64
C MET A 124 -21.09 -3.61 0.02
N ASN A 125 -20.27 -4.39 -0.71
CA ASN A 125 -18.98 -4.82 -0.16
C ASN A 125 -18.07 -3.58 -0.02
N GLY A 126 -18.06 -3.03 1.19
CA GLY A 126 -17.15 -1.97 1.59
C GLY A 126 -15.72 -2.45 1.75
N ASN A 127 -14.87 -1.55 2.22
CA ASN A 127 -13.46 -1.84 2.46
C ASN A 127 -13.31 -2.76 3.69
N SER A 128 -13.07 -4.04 3.45
CA SER A 128 -12.91 -5.09 4.47
C SER A 128 -11.45 -5.32 4.85
N LEU A 129 -10.48 -4.82 4.07
CA LEU A 129 -9.07 -4.83 4.41
C LEU A 129 -8.63 -3.48 4.96
N THR A 130 -8.11 -3.48 6.17
CA THR A 130 -7.46 -2.32 6.79
C THR A 130 -5.98 -2.59 7.01
N LEU A 131 -5.13 -1.71 6.49
CA LEU A 131 -3.68 -1.70 6.69
C LEU A 131 -3.36 -0.54 7.62
N THR A 132 -2.74 -0.82 8.76
CA THR A 132 -2.39 0.21 9.75
C THR A 132 -0.92 0.16 10.10
N CYS A 133 -0.23 1.27 9.89
CA CYS A 133 1.12 1.47 10.40
C CYS A 133 1.07 2.29 11.69
N THR A 134 1.92 1.97 12.65
CA THR A 134 1.99 2.68 13.94
C THR A 134 3.32 3.39 14.18
N ASN A 135 4.33 3.08 13.35
CA ASN A 135 5.63 3.72 13.40
C ASN A 135 5.53 5.16 12.86
N THR A 136 6.33 6.08 13.42
CA THR A 136 6.36 7.50 13.04
C THR A 136 7.61 7.87 12.22
N GLY A 137 8.34 6.88 11.74
CA GLY A 137 9.52 7.04 10.88
C GLY A 137 9.15 7.35 9.43
N THR A 138 10.15 7.79 8.66
CA THR A 138 9.97 8.28 7.28
C THR A 138 9.69 7.20 6.24
N GLY A 139 10.06 5.95 6.54
CA GLY A 139 9.91 4.79 5.66
C GLY A 139 8.53 4.15 5.71
N VAL A 140 7.65 4.63 6.60
CA VAL A 140 6.37 3.99 6.91
C VAL A 140 5.39 4.09 5.74
N ARG A 141 4.96 2.94 5.24
CA ARG A 141 3.96 2.89 4.15
C ARG A 141 2.99 1.73 4.32
N CYS A 142 1.72 1.87 3.94
CA CYS A 142 0.84 0.70 3.89
C CYS A 142 1.14 -0.13 2.63
N VAL A 143 1.22 0.52 1.46
CA VAL A 143 1.61 -0.13 0.21
C VAL A 143 2.72 0.65 -0.48
N GLN A 144 3.77 -0.06 -0.89
CA GLN A 144 4.86 0.43 -1.72
C GLN A 144 4.88 -0.33 -3.04
N VAL A 145 4.84 0.39 -4.16
CA VAL A 145 5.07 -0.14 -5.50
C VAL A 145 6.38 0.45 -6.01
N GLN A 146 7.31 -0.37 -6.47
CA GLN A 146 8.65 0.07 -6.88
C GLN A 146 9.29 -0.86 -7.91
N ASN A 147 10.48 -0.47 -8.38
CA ASN A 147 11.40 -1.29 -9.16
C ASN A 147 10.78 -1.92 -10.42
N GLY A 148 10.07 -1.10 -11.19
CA GLY A 148 9.49 -1.54 -12.47
C GLY A 148 8.27 -2.44 -12.37
N SER A 149 7.56 -2.46 -11.24
CA SER A 149 6.26 -3.16 -11.14
C SER A 149 5.24 -2.56 -12.13
N GLN A 150 4.56 -3.42 -12.88
CA GLN A 150 3.59 -3.05 -13.91
C GLN A 150 2.19 -3.63 -13.62
N ASN A 151 1.15 -3.00 -14.19
CA ASN A 151 -0.25 -3.48 -14.12
C ASN A 151 -0.72 -3.72 -12.68
N THR A 152 -0.34 -2.83 -11.77
CA THR A 152 -0.71 -2.94 -10.36
C THR A 152 -2.08 -2.30 -10.12
N THR A 153 -2.99 -2.99 -9.43
CA THR A 153 -4.24 -2.40 -8.96
C THR A 153 -4.32 -2.45 -7.44
N ILE A 154 -4.59 -1.32 -6.80
CA ILE A 154 -4.90 -1.22 -5.38
C ILE A 154 -6.30 -0.64 -5.26
N ARG A 155 -7.24 -1.42 -4.72
CA ARG A 155 -8.64 -1.01 -4.67
C ARG A 155 -9.32 -1.31 -3.34
N ASN A 156 -10.23 -0.43 -2.92
CA ASN A 156 -11.10 -0.67 -1.76
C ASN A 156 -10.34 -1.00 -0.46
N VAL A 157 -9.12 -0.49 -0.28
CA VAL A 157 -8.30 -0.71 0.92
C VAL A 157 -8.45 0.47 1.87
N ASN A 158 -8.57 0.22 3.17
CA ASN A 158 -8.35 1.24 4.20
C ASN A 158 -6.86 1.28 4.55
N CYS A 159 -6.23 2.45 4.51
CA CYS A 159 -4.83 2.64 4.89
C CYS A 159 -4.73 3.73 5.95
N ASN A 160 -4.08 3.43 7.06
CA ASN A 160 -3.84 4.36 8.16
C ASN A 160 -2.34 4.45 8.43
N VAL A 161 -1.79 5.65 8.35
CA VAL A 161 -0.39 5.94 8.70
C VAL A 161 -0.39 7.11 9.69
N PRO A 162 0.48 7.14 10.71
CA PRO A 162 0.52 8.26 11.64
C PRO A 162 0.89 9.55 10.92
N VAL A 163 0.39 10.67 11.43
CA VAL A 163 0.83 12.00 10.98
C VAL A 163 2.26 12.22 11.46
N ILE A 164 3.18 12.55 10.55
CA ILE A 164 4.62 12.69 10.85
C ILE A 164 5.02 14.15 10.63
N VAL A 165 5.29 14.84 11.74
CA VAL A 165 5.45 16.30 11.76
C VAL A 165 6.92 16.76 11.70
N THR A 166 7.88 15.84 11.79
CA THR A 166 9.31 16.16 11.96
C THR A 166 10.19 15.86 10.76
N ALA A 167 9.68 15.22 9.70
CA ALA A 167 10.53 14.74 8.62
C ALA A 167 9.95 15.01 7.22
N VAL A 168 10.72 15.73 6.40
CA VAL A 168 10.43 15.94 4.98
C VAL A 168 10.39 14.57 4.30
N GLY A 169 9.27 14.22 3.67
CA GLY A 169 9.12 12.94 2.99
C GLY A 169 8.73 11.79 3.93
N GLY A 170 8.05 12.12 5.03
CA GLY A 170 7.49 11.19 6.01
C GLY A 170 6.46 10.21 5.42
N GLY A 171 5.84 9.42 6.30
CA GLY A 171 5.02 8.25 5.94
C GLY A 171 3.90 8.50 4.93
N ARG A 172 3.55 7.45 4.19
CA ARG A 172 2.61 7.49 3.06
C ARG A 172 1.65 6.32 3.13
N CYS A 173 0.34 6.52 2.94
CA CYS A 173 -0.57 5.38 2.88
C CYS A 173 -0.23 4.48 1.68
N ILE A 174 -0.22 5.06 0.48
CA ILE A 174 0.14 4.36 -0.75
C ILE A 174 1.21 5.17 -1.47
N ASN A 175 2.30 4.49 -1.86
CA ASN A 175 3.40 5.08 -2.59
C ASN A 175 3.69 4.27 -3.86
N ILE A 176 3.43 4.87 -5.02
CA ILE A 176 4.03 4.44 -6.29
C ILE A 176 5.38 5.14 -6.38
N GLY A 177 6.39 4.53 -5.77
CA GLY A 177 7.68 5.16 -5.56
C GLY A 177 8.67 4.91 -6.68
N GLN A 178 9.77 5.64 -6.63
CA GLN A 178 10.89 5.52 -7.56
C GLN A 178 11.47 4.10 -7.61
N SER A 179 12.09 3.78 -8.74
CA SER A 179 12.99 2.64 -8.82
C SER A 179 14.27 2.89 -8.01
N THR A 180 14.79 1.83 -7.41
CA THR A 180 15.96 1.86 -6.53
C THR A 180 17.27 1.70 -7.30
N THR A 181 17.22 1.24 -8.55
CA THR A 181 18.36 1.11 -9.46
C THR A 181 17.97 1.53 -10.88
N ILE A 182 18.94 2.05 -11.65
CA ILE A 182 18.72 2.53 -13.03
C ILE A 182 18.31 1.38 -13.96
N ALA A 183 18.75 0.15 -13.67
CA ALA A 183 18.39 -1.03 -14.46
C ALA A 183 16.92 -1.43 -14.32
N GLN A 184 16.22 -0.95 -13.29
CA GLN A 184 14.81 -1.24 -13.06
C GLN A 184 13.94 -0.19 -13.78
N GLY A 185 12.96 -0.66 -14.54
CA GLY A 185 11.97 0.18 -15.23
C GLY A 185 11.21 1.11 -14.28
N GLY A 186 10.55 2.13 -14.83
CA GLY A 186 9.58 2.94 -14.08
C GLY A 186 8.31 2.14 -13.86
N GLN A 187 7.46 2.56 -12.94
CA GLN A 187 6.19 1.88 -12.70
C GLN A 187 5.21 2.25 -13.82
N ASP A 188 4.54 1.25 -14.39
CA ASP A 188 3.58 1.44 -15.49
C ASP A 188 2.20 0.87 -15.14
N ASN A 189 1.16 1.57 -15.59
CA ASN A 189 -0.23 1.14 -15.50
C ASN A 189 -0.65 0.79 -14.06
N ALA A 190 -0.32 1.67 -13.11
CA ALA A 190 -0.77 1.51 -11.73
C ALA A 190 -2.11 2.23 -11.51
N VAL A 191 -3.06 1.52 -10.92
CA VAL A 191 -4.42 2.00 -10.64
C VAL A 191 -4.68 1.96 -9.15
N VAL A 192 -4.93 3.11 -8.54
CA VAL A 192 -5.33 3.23 -7.13
C VAL A 192 -6.73 3.81 -7.08
N LYS A 193 -7.71 3.00 -6.65
CA LYS A 193 -9.12 3.40 -6.69
C LYS A 193 -9.95 3.02 -5.49
N TYR A 194 -10.92 3.85 -5.14
CA TYR A 194 -11.86 3.60 -4.03
C TYR A 194 -11.19 3.27 -2.69
N CYS A 195 -9.93 3.66 -2.52
CA CYS A 195 -9.20 3.48 -1.29
C CYS A 195 -9.56 4.58 -0.31
N ASN A 196 -9.39 4.27 0.96
CA ASN A 196 -9.65 5.18 2.05
C ASN A 196 -8.37 5.36 2.87
N MET A 197 -7.71 6.49 2.69
CA MET A 197 -6.36 6.73 3.18
C MET A 197 -6.35 7.88 4.19
N SER A 198 -5.76 7.67 5.36
CA SER A 198 -5.69 8.67 6.43
C SER A 198 -4.28 8.82 6.99
N GLY A 199 -3.84 10.06 7.12
CA GLY A 199 -2.58 10.44 7.76
C GLY A 199 -1.36 10.43 6.84
N GLY A 200 -0.17 10.45 7.43
CA GLY A 200 1.10 10.61 6.71
C GLY A 200 1.50 12.07 6.43
N ASP A 201 2.74 12.23 5.96
CA ASP A 201 3.25 13.51 5.41
C ASP A 201 2.66 13.75 4.02
N ARG A 202 2.73 12.70 3.19
CA ARG A 202 2.12 12.64 1.87
C ARG A 202 1.21 11.42 1.84
N THR A 203 -0.10 11.60 1.95
CA THR A 203 -1.01 10.48 2.15
C THR A 203 -0.99 9.52 0.96
N PHE A 204 -1.12 10.06 -0.25
CA PHE A 204 -0.86 9.35 -1.50
C PHE A 204 0.32 10.00 -2.22
N GLN A 205 1.18 9.17 -2.83
CA GLN A 205 2.24 9.65 -3.70
C GLN A 205 2.41 8.74 -4.92
N THR A 206 2.60 9.35 -6.09
CA THR A 206 3.37 8.78 -7.21
C THR A 206 4.57 9.67 -7.47
N PHE A 207 5.78 9.11 -7.58
CA PHE A 207 7.02 9.89 -7.69
C PHE A 207 8.11 9.07 -8.38
N GLY A 208 8.64 9.60 -9.48
CA GLY A 208 9.86 9.13 -10.13
C GLY A 208 11.09 9.90 -9.65
N SER A 209 12.25 9.60 -10.21
CA SER A 209 13.50 10.34 -9.91
C SER A 209 14.33 10.52 -11.17
N ALA A 210 14.98 11.68 -11.29
CA ALA A 210 15.86 11.97 -12.39
C ALA A 210 16.95 10.91 -12.51
N GLY A 211 17.22 10.46 -13.73
CA GLY A 211 18.16 9.38 -14.02
C GLY A 211 17.58 7.97 -13.91
N PHE A 212 16.29 7.83 -13.57
CA PHE A 212 15.55 6.58 -13.62
C PHE A 212 14.46 6.65 -14.70
N ASN A 213 13.95 5.49 -15.10
CA ASN A 213 12.78 5.42 -15.96
C ASN A 213 11.57 6.02 -15.23
N ALA A 214 10.82 6.84 -15.96
CA ALA A 214 9.68 7.57 -15.41
C ALA A 214 8.49 6.66 -15.09
N ASN A 215 7.68 7.09 -14.12
CA ASN A 215 6.43 6.40 -13.80
C ASN A 215 5.37 6.85 -14.79
N ILE A 216 4.73 5.92 -15.49
CA ILE A 216 3.83 6.23 -16.60
C ILE A 216 2.45 5.60 -16.39
N ASN A 217 1.42 6.23 -16.96
CA ASN A 217 0.05 5.71 -17.00
C ASN A 217 -0.52 5.41 -15.60
N GLN A 218 -0.58 6.43 -14.75
CA GLN A 218 -1.01 6.31 -13.37
C GLN A 218 -2.47 6.77 -13.22
N THR A 219 -3.33 5.95 -12.62
CA THR A 219 -4.73 6.31 -12.38
C THR A 219 -5.01 6.40 -10.88
N ILE A 220 -5.51 7.55 -10.44
CA ILE A 220 -5.87 7.85 -9.05
C ILE A 220 -7.35 8.24 -9.05
N PHE A 221 -8.22 7.29 -8.72
CA PHE A 221 -9.67 7.44 -8.98
C PHE A 221 -10.56 7.17 -7.76
N GLY A 222 -11.48 8.08 -7.44
CA GLY A 222 -12.54 7.77 -6.48
C GLY A 222 -12.06 7.51 -5.06
N ASN A 223 -10.85 7.96 -4.69
CA ASN A 223 -10.28 7.71 -3.37
C ASN A 223 -10.73 8.76 -2.35
N LYS A 224 -10.76 8.36 -1.07
CA LYS A 224 -10.83 9.30 0.06
C LYS A 224 -9.44 9.47 0.63
N VAL A 225 -8.96 10.72 0.67
CA VAL A 225 -7.64 11.10 1.17
C VAL A 225 -7.82 12.08 2.31
N ARG A 226 -7.35 11.72 3.50
CA ARG A 226 -7.66 12.48 4.70
C ARG A 226 -6.48 12.72 5.61
N ASN A 227 -6.61 13.76 6.43
CA ASN A 227 -5.76 13.97 7.61
C ASN A 227 -4.27 14.04 7.27
N SER A 228 -3.95 14.49 6.06
CA SER A 228 -2.58 14.63 5.56
C SER A 228 -1.88 15.79 6.25
N SER A 229 -0.60 15.67 6.59
CA SER A 229 0.13 16.82 7.16
C SER A 229 0.69 17.78 6.12
N SER A 230 1.24 17.30 5.01
CA SER A 230 1.73 18.18 3.93
C SER A 230 0.92 18.01 2.65
N LEU A 231 0.91 16.83 2.04
CA LEU A 231 0.28 16.61 0.74
C LEU A 231 -0.81 15.54 0.84
N GLY A 232 -2.02 15.85 0.38
CA GLY A 232 -3.05 14.84 0.19
C GLY A 232 -2.64 13.86 -0.90
N ILE A 233 -2.63 14.34 -2.13
CA ILE A 233 -2.16 13.62 -3.31
C ILE A 233 -0.93 14.35 -3.84
N PHE A 234 0.18 13.62 -3.96
CA PHE A 234 1.39 14.13 -4.59
C PHE A 234 1.70 13.41 -5.89
N ILE A 235 1.72 14.18 -6.99
CA ILE A 235 2.15 13.73 -8.32
C ILE A 235 3.53 14.32 -8.57
N GLY A 236 4.54 13.50 -8.35
CA GLY A 236 5.95 13.87 -8.30
C GLY A 236 6.62 14.19 -9.62
N SER A 237 7.92 14.43 -9.55
CA SER A 237 8.82 14.51 -10.71
C SER A 237 8.93 13.18 -11.44
N ASP A 238 9.28 13.24 -12.73
CA ASP A 238 9.50 12.05 -13.57
C ASP A 238 8.29 11.10 -13.57
N VAL A 239 7.10 11.70 -13.62
CA VAL A 239 5.81 11.01 -13.79
C VAL A 239 5.13 11.57 -15.04
N LEU A 240 4.57 10.68 -15.87
CA LEU A 240 3.85 11.02 -17.11
C LEU A 240 2.50 10.29 -17.17
N ASN A 241 1.55 10.85 -17.93
CA ASN A 241 0.23 10.27 -18.20
C ASN A 241 -0.51 9.90 -16.91
N VAL A 242 -0.81 10.90 -16.09
CA VAL A 242 -1.52 10.70 -14.82
C VAL A 242 -2.95 11.18 -14.94
N THR A 243 -3.90 10.35 -14.51
CA THR A 243 -5.30 10.74 -14.32
C THR A 243 -5.61 10.75 -12.84
N CYS A 244 -5.92 11.93 -12.30
CA CYS A 244 -6.37 12.15 -10.92
C CYS A 244 -7.82 12.63 -10.94
N ASP A 245 -8.76 11.72 -10.71
CA ASP A 245 -10.18 11.95 -10.97
C ASP A 245 -11.08 11.52 -9.82
N SER A 246 -12.11 12.32 -9.53
CA SER A 246 -13.21 11.96 -8.64
C SER A 246 -12.78 11.60 -7.21
N ASN A 247 -11.62 12.09 -6.75
CA ASN A 247 -11.16 11.86 -5.38
C ASN A 247 -11.78 12.88 -4.42
N GLU A 248 -11.99 12.47 -3.17
CA GLU A 248 -12.45 13.31 -2.07
C GLU A 248 -11.28 13.55 -1.10
N ILE A 249 -10.89 14.81 -0.91
CA ILE A 249 -9.77 15.21 -0.06
C ILE A 249 -10.27 16.13 1.04
N TYR A 250 -10.15 15.71 2.30
CA TYR A 250 -10.70 16.43 3.44
C TYR A 250 -10.09 15.99 4.76
N ASP A 251 -10.19 16.82 5.80
CA ASP A 251 -9.87 16.38 7.16
C ASP A 251 -11.16 16.14 7.95
N ASP A 252 -11.22 14.99 8.62
CA ASP A 252 -12.29 14.68 9.59
C ASP A 252 -11.86 14.96 11.03
N THR A 253 -10.57 15.18 11.25
CA THR A 253 -9.98 15.59 12.52
C THR A 253 -8.93 16.68 12.25
N PRO A 254 -8.81 17.72 13.11
CA PRO A 254 -7.74 18.68 12.97
C PRO A 254 -6.38 17.98 13.06
N VAL A 255 -5.56 18.14 12.03
CA VAL A 255 -4.19 17.59 12.00
C VAL A 255 -3.16 18.69 11.89
N TYR A 256 -1.93 18.40 12.28
CA TYR A 256 -0.81 19.29 12.06
C TYR A 256 -0.60 19.50 10.56
N LYS A 257 -0.63 20.76 10.09
CA LYS A 257 -0.42 21.10 8.67
C LYS A 257 0.96 21.74 8.43
N GLY A 258 1.58 21.32 7.33
CA GLY A 258 2.86 21.85 6.83
C GLY A 258 4.09 21.00 7.13
N GLY A 259 3.92 19.71 7.47
CA GLY A 259 5.02 18.74 7.60
C GLY A 259 6.27 19.27 8.31
N ALA A 260 7.45 18.95 7.78
CA ALA A 260 8.71 19.53 8.26
C ALA A 260 8.86 21.02 7.87
N SER A 261 9.72 21.74 8.61
CA SER A 261 10.01 23.16 8.38
C SER A 261 10.28 23.46 6.91
N GLY A 262 9.60 24.47 6.36
CA GLY A 262 9.71 24.87 4.95
C GLY A 262 8.81 24.11 3.97
N THR A 263 8.00 23.15 4.43
CA THR A 263 6.99 22.50 3.58
C THR A 263 5.63 23.18 3.71
N SER A 264 4.92 23.33 2.59
CA SER A 264 3.55 23.84 2.55
C SER A 264 2.54 22.71 2.53
N SER A 265 1.38 22.94 3.14
CA SER A 265 0.25 22.01 3.02
C SER A 265 -0.52 22.27 1.73
N ARG A 266 -0.79 21.22 0.94
CA ARG A 266 -1.56 21.25 -0.31
C ARG A 266 -2.44 20.01 -0.42
N SER A 267 -3.64 20.16 -0.95
CA SER A 267 -4.52 18.98 -1.18
C SER A 267 -4.02 18.15 -2.35
N ILE A 268 -3.68 18.80 -3.47
CA ILE A 268 -2.97 18.18 -4.59
C ILE A 268 -1.71 18.98 -4.92
N GLY A 269 -0.55 18.33 -4.89
CA GLY A 269 0.73 18.90 -5.32
C GLY A 269 1.24 18.21 -6.59
N MET A 270 1.75 18.99 -7.54
CA MET A 270 2.26 18.48 -8.81
C MET A 270 3.68 18.97 -9.12
N GLN A 271 4.51 18.06 -9.62
CA GLN A 271 5.86 18.27 -10.18
C GLN A 271 6.11 17.39 -11.42
N ALA A 272 5.06 16.81 -11.99
CA ALA A 272 5.13 15.91 -13.14
C ALA A 272 5.73 16.58 -14.38
N ILE A 273 6.31 15.77 -15.26
CA ILE A 273 6.94 16.22 -16.52
C ILE A 273 6.13 15.86 -17.77
N GLY A 274 5.07 15.07 -17.63
CA GLY A 274 4.17 14.68 -18.71
C GLY A 274 2.73 15.13 -18.48
N THR A 275 1.82 14.61 -19.30
CA THR A 275 0.39 14.94 -19.21
C THR A 275 -0.18 14.52 -17.85
N VAL A 276 -0.84 15.46 -17.17
CA VAL A 276 -1.60 15.22 -15.95
C VAL A 276 -3.01 15.77 -16.12
N ILE A 277 -4.01 14.91 -15.96
CA ILE A 277 -5.43 15.27 -15.95
C ILE A 277 -5.91 15.27 -14.49
N ILE A 278 -6.39 16.42 -14.01
CA ILE A 278 -6.98 16.56 -12.68
C ILE A 278 -8.42 17.04 -12.87
N GLN A 279 -9.40 16.18 -12.57
CA GLN A 279 -10.82 16.50 -12.82
C GLN A 279 -11.75 15.92 -11.74
N ASN A 280 -12.93 16.51 -11.56
CA ASN A 280 -13.98 16.03 -10.64
C ASN A 280 -13.57 15.76 -9.18
N ASN A 281 -12.40 16.23 -8.75
CA ASN A 281 -11.96 16.04 -7.37
C ASN A 281 -12.70 17.00 -6.45
N ARG A 282 -13.17 16.49 -5.31
CA ARG A 282 -13.83 17.29 -4.26
C ARG A 282 -12.83 17.55 -3.14
N ILE A 283 -12.60 18.82 -2.83
CA ILE A 283 -11.66 19.24 -1.78
C ILE A 283 -12.41 20.15 -0.82
N HIS A 284 -12.46 19.78 0.47
CA HIS A 284 -13.22 20.51 1.49
C HIS A 284 -12.67 20.26 2.90
N ASN A 285 -13.10 21.05 3.88
CA ASN A 285 -12.79 20.84 5.30
C ASN A 285 -11.31 20.59 5.60
N ILE A 286 -10.41 21.38 5.00
CA ILE A 286 -8.99 21.29 5.31
C ILE A 286 -8.74 21.98 6.65
N ALA A 287 -8.51 21.19 7.69
CA ALA A 287 -8.44 21.61 9.09
C ALA A 287 -7.01 21.52 9.61
N ASP A 288 -6.50 22.65 10.07
CA ASP A 288 -5.22 22.74 10.77
C ASP A 288 -5.44 22.76 12.28
N ASN A 289 -4.61 22.04 13.03
CA ASN A 289 -4.67 22.02 14.49
C ASN A 289 -4.04 23.25 15.17
N GLY A 290 -3.55 24.22 14.38
CA GLY A 290 -3.03 25.49 14.86
C GLY A 290 -1.59 25.45 15.38
N THR A 291 -0.95 24.28 15.40
CA THR A 291 0.47 24.13 15.74
C THR A 291 1.27 24.19 14.44
N ARG A 292 2.03 25.26 14.20
CA ARG A 292 2.87 25.43 12.99
C ARG A 292 4.31 25.77 13.35
N ALA A 293 5.27 25.25 12.60
CA ALA A 293 6.58 25.86 12.55
C ALA A 293 6.50 27.26 11.89
N THR A 294 7.34 28.19 12.31
CA THR A 294 7.47 29.53 11.71
C THR A 294 7.72 29.45 10.19
N ALA A 295 7.09 30.33 9.40
CA ALA A 295 7.19 30.45 7.94
C ALA A 295 6.40 29.42 7.06
N ILE A 296 5.36 28.77 7.59
CA ILE A 296 4.50 27.88 6.81
C ILE A 296 3.24 28.60 6.28
N SER A 297 3.03 28.53 4.97
CA SER A 297 1.78 28.92 4.29
C SER A 297 0.94 27.70 3.91
N LEU A 298 -0.37 27.72 4.21
CA LEU A 298 -1.35 26.87 3.52
C LEU A 298 -1.40 27.33 2.07
N GLN A 299 -0.84 26.55 1.14
CA GLN A 299 -0.71 26.97 -0.27
C GLN A 299 -1.81 26.32 -1.11
N GLY A 300 -3.05 26.77 -0.91
CA GLY A 300 -4.14 26.50 -1.83
C GLY A 300 -4.51 25.02 -2.04
N ILE A 301 -5.49 24.83 -2.91
CA ILE A 301 -6.18 23.56 -3.18
C ILE A 301 -5.38 22.72 -4.20
N ILE A 302 -4.80 23.36 -5.22
CA ILE A 302 -3.96 22.75 -6.27
C ILE A 302 -2.75 23.65 -6.53
N SER A 303 -1.53 23.09 -6.55
CA SER A 303 -0.29 23.79 -6.92
C SER A 303 0.25 23.20 -8.23
N ILE A 304 0.40 24.05 -9.25
CA ILE A 304 0.91 23.71 -10.58
C ILE A 304 2.22 24.47 -10.82
N PRO A 305 3.31 23.82 -11.28
CA PRO A 305 4.52 24.52 -11.71
C PRO A 305 4.22 25.54 -12.81
N SER A 306 4.90 26.69 -12.80
CA SER A 306 4.61 27.83 -13.69
C SER A 306 4.80 27.56 -15.19
N ASP A 307 5.40 26.43 -15.55
CA ASP A 307 5.73 26.00 -16.91
C ASP A 307 4.74 24.97 -17.49
N GLN A 308 3.72 24.55 -16.74
CA GLN A 308 2.75 23.54 -17.18
C GLN A 308 1.42 24.19 -17.60
N GLN A 309 0.93 23.89 -18.81
CA GLN A 309 -0.40 24.33 -19.26
C GLN A 309 -1.50 23.49 -18.60
N LEU A 310 -2.40 24.15 -17.87
CA LEU A 310 -3.62 23.51 -17.38
C LEU A 310 -4.68 23.53 -18.49
N LEU A 311 -5.07 22.35 -18.96
CA LEU A 311 -6.27 22.20 -19.78
C LEU A 311 -7.49 22.17 -18.85
N TRP A 312 -8.06 23.33 -18.55
CA TRP A 312 -9.37 23.40 -17.89
C TRP A 312 -10.43 22.93 -18.88
N GLN A 313 -10.83 21.66 -18.81
CA GLN A 313 -12.09 21.24 -19.44
C GLN A 313 -13.23 21.63 -18.51
N HIS A 314 -13.93 22.70 -18.86
CA HIS A 314 -15.23 23.01 -18.27
C HIS A 314 -16.19 21.87 -18.61
N LEU A 315 -16.70 21.19 -17.58
CA LEU A 315 -17.92 20.39 -17.62
C LEU A 315 -18.93 21.03 -16.67
#